data_AF-M4ANC2-F1
#
_entry.id   AF-M4ANC2-F1
#
_cell.length_a   1.000
_cell.length_b   1.000
_cell.length_c   1.000
_cell.angle_alpha   90.00
_cell.angle_beta   90.00
_cell.angle_gamma   90.00
#
_symmetry.space_group_name_H-M   'P 1'
#
loop_
_entity.id
_entity.type
_entity.pdbx_description
1 polymer ?
#
loop_
_entity_poly.entity_id
_entity_poly.type
_entity_poly.pdbx_seq_one_letter_code
_entity_poly.pdbx_strand_id
1 'polypeptide(L)'
;MWVRLSLLLTLCLLHGGGAESEGGGPRCQPPPTWMIGEVEPMKGTAGQVTVVALIDGLRQKLETQGLNDVVYMVINHQGEQAQRLHPLLAQRLSDKISLYKQGEQQPDVWQTLNGKKDDFIIYDRCGRLTDHISLPYSVIGHGHIESAIKEAYCNRKCGACSHEVKEMK
;
A
#
# COMPACT_ATOMS: atom_id res chain seq x y z
N MET A 1 -16.10 -38.58 5.56
CA MET A 1 -15.80 -37.72 4.41
C MET A 1 -16.67 -36.46 4.52
N TRP A 2 -16.11 -35.34 4.98
CA TRP A 2 -16.77 -34.04 4.92
C TRP A 2 -16.00 -33.16 3.95
N VAL A 3 -16.55 -33.01 2.75
CA VAL A 3 -16.06 -32.10 1.73
C VAL A 3 -16.46 -30.70 2.19
N ARG A 4 -15.50 -29.91 2.65
CA ARG A 4 -15.69 -28.47 2.83
C ARG A 4 -15.77 -27.85 1.44
N LEU A 5 -16.94 -27.33 1.07
CA LEU A 5 -17.07 -26.44 -0.08
C LEU A 5 -16.31 -25.15 0.25
N SER A 6 -15.11 -25.02 -0.29
CA SER A 6 -14.42 -23.72 -0.37
C SER A 6 -15.16 -22.88 -1.41
N LEU A 7 -15.88 -21.84 -0.96
CA LEU A 7 -16.38 -20.80 -1.86
C LEU A 7 -15.17 -20.09 -2.46
N LEU A 8 -14.95 -20.26 -3.77
CA LEU A 8 -13.92 -19.56 -4.52
C LEU A 8 -14.35 -18.10 -4.74
N LEU A 9 -13.41 -17.21 -4.43
CA LEU A 9 -13.46 -15.76 -4.59
C LEU A 9 -13.55 -15.36 -6.06
N THR A 10 -14.76 -15.08 -6.56
CA THR A 10 -14.93 -14.31 -7.80
C THR A 10 -15.10 -12.83 -7.46
N LEU A 11 -13.99 -12.13 -7.15
CA LEU A 11 -14.03 -10.69 -6.87
C LEU A 11 -13.32 -9.81 -7.92
N CYS A 12 -12.56 -10.37 -8.87
CA CYS A 12 -11.88 -9.60 -9.92
C CYS A 12 -12.54 -9.73 -11.31
N LEU A 13 -13.85 -9.99 -11.41
CA LEU A 13 -14.57 -10.12 -12.70
C LEU A 13 -15.16 -8.79 -13.21
N LEU A 14 -14.42 -7.69 -13.11
CA LEU A 14 -14.73 -6.47 -13.86
C LEU A 14 -13.59 -6.21 -14.82
N HIS A 15 -13.82 -6.54 -16.10
CA HIS A 15 -12.93 -6.21 -17.21
C HIS A 15 -12.84 -4.68 -17.32
N GLY A 16 -11.79 -4.10 -16.72
CA GLY A 16 -11.43 -2.70 -16.93
C GLY A 16 -10.81 -2.54 -18.31
N GLY A 17 -11.53 -1.87 -19.21
CA GLY A 17 -10.97 -1.36 -20.46
C GLY A 17 -9.81 -0.41 -20.14
N GLY A 18 -8.65 -0.70 -20.72
CA GLY A 18 -7.46 0.14 -20.57
C GLY A 18 -7.70 1.51 -21.18
N ALA A 19 -7.88 2.53 -20.34
CA ALA A 19 -7.54 3.89 -20.69
C ALA A 19 -6.09 4.10 -20.26
N GLU A 20 -5.17 3.90 -21.20
CA GLU A 20 -3.79 4.38 -21.06
C GLU A 20 -3.86 5.91 -21.00
N SER A 21 -3.72 6.48 -19.81
CA SER A 21 -3.51 7.91 -19.67
C SER A 21 -2.07 8.21 -20.08
N GLU A 22 -1.85 8.51 -21.36
CA GLU A 22 -0.65 9.20 -21.81
C GLU A 22 -0.62 10.60 -21.21
N GLY A 23 -0.01 10.72 -20.03
CA GLY A 23 0.23 11.99 -19.36
C GLY A 23 1.23 11.75 -18.25
N GLY A 24 2.44 12.31 -18.37
CA GLY A 24 3.61 12.08 -17.51
C GLY A 24 3.46 12.57 -16.08
N GLY A 25 2.48 12.04 -15.34
CA GLY A 25 2.42 12.08 -13.89
C GLY A 25 3.30 10.99 -13.28
N PRO A 26 3.48 10.98 -11.95
CA PRO A 26 4.34 10.01 -11.26
C PRO A 26 3.82 8.57 -11.27
N ARG A 27 2.64 8.32 -11.86
CA ARG A 27 2.05 6.98 -11.95
C ARG A 27 2.94 6.04 -12.77
N CYS A 28 2.94 4.79 -12.33
CA CYS A 28 3.67 3.68 -12.92
C CYS A 28 5.19 3.83 -12.95
N GLN A 29 5.72 4.76 -12.17
CA GLN A 29 7.14 4.89 -11.88
C GLN A 29 7.48 4.19 -10.57
N PRO A 30 8.71 3.66 -10.41
CA PRO A 30 9.20 3.22 -9.12
C PRO A 30 9.27 4.39 -8.13
N PRO A 31 9.22 4.13 -6.80
CA PRO A 31 9.44 5.19 -5.82
C PRO A 31 10.85 5.79 -5.97
N PRO A 32 11.05 7.06 -5.57
CA PRO A 32 12.40 7.57 -5.31
C PRO A 32 13.08 6.72 -4.24
N THR A 33 14.41 6.75 -4.16
CA THR A 33 15.15 6.02 -3.13
C THR A 33 14.92 6.63 -1.75
N TRP A 34 14.55 5.82 -0.76
CA TRP A 34 14.37 6.23 0.63
C TRP A 34 14.64 5.08 1.60
N MET A 35 14.99 5.41 2.84
CA MET A 35 15.33 4.44 3.90
C MET A 35 14.87 4.94 5.27
N ILE A 36 14.77 4.02 6.23
CA ILE A 36 14.55 4.31 7.65
C ILE A 36 15.75 3.76 8.41
N GLY A 37 16.64 4.63 8.87
CA GLY A 37 17.98 4.21 9.30
C GLY A 37 18.68 3.42 8.18
N GLU A 38 19.08 2.18 8.47
CA GLU A 38 19.75 1.27 7.53
C GLU A 38 18.78 0.32 6.80
N VAL A 39 17.47 0.47 7.00
CA VAL A 39 16.45 -0.40 6.40
C VAL A 39 15.88 0.26 5.15
N GLU A 40 15.83 -0.49 4.06
CA GLU A 40 15.09 -0.15 2.83
C GLU A 40 13.70 -0.80 2.89
N PRO A 41 12.61 -0.13 3.31
CA PRO A 41 11.36 -0.84 3.62
C PRO A 41 10.69 -1.49 2.42
N MET A 42 10.91 -0.92 1.21
CA MET A 42 10.41 -1.49 -0.03
C MET A 42 11.13 -2.78 -0.45
N LYS A 43 12.32 -3.04 0.13
CA LYS A 43 13.11 -4.23 -0.17
C LYS A 43 12.50 -5.44 0.54
N GLY A 44 11.77 -6.24 -0.23
CA GLY A 44 11.08 -7.44 0.27
C GLY A 44 9.57 -7.43 0.02
N THR A 45 9.01 -6.37 -0.57
CA THR A 45 7.59 -6.33 -0.93
C THR A 45 7.29 -6.81 -2.36
N ALA A 46 8.31 -7.27 -3.08
CA ALA A 46 8.16 -7.76 -4.44
C ALA A 46 7.12 -8.89 -4.51
N GLY A 47 6.17 -8.77 -5.44
CA GLY A 47 5.04 -9.69 -5.57
C GLY A 47 3.81 -9.32 -4.74
N GLN A 48 3.89 -8.30 -3.89
CA GLN A 48 2.80 -7.85 -3.02
C GLN A 48 2.41 -6.40 -3.33
N VAL A 49 1.14 -6.08 -3.17
CA VAL A 49 0.71 -4.68 -3.18
C VAL A 49 1.22 -4.02 -1.90
N THR A 50 1.84 -2.84 -2.00
CA THR A 50 2.35 -2.12 -0.84
C THR A 50 1.54 -0.86 -0.60
N VAL A 51 1.08 -0.67 0.63
CA VAL A 51 0.35 0.52 1.07
C VAL A 51 1.15 1.22 2.16
N VAL A 52 1.60 2.44 1.87
CA VAL A 52 2.27 3.31 2.84
C VAL A 52 1.25 4.30 3.37
N ALA A 53 0.76 4.09 4.59
CA ALA A 53 -0.29 4.89 5.23
C ALA A 53 -0.51 4.56 6.72
N LEU A 54 -1.54 5.16 7.33
CA LEU A 54 -1.97 4.95 8.72
C LEU A 54 -3.42 4.43 8.83
N ILE A 55 -3.70 3.12 8.72
CA ILE A 55 -5.00 2.52 9.13
C ILE A 55 -4.87 1.01 9.44
N ASP A 56 -5.44 0.53 10.55
CA ASP A 56 -5.57 -0.91 10.87
C ASP A 56 -6.93 -1.54 10.50
N GLY A 57 -8.03 -0.79 10.56
CA GLY A 57 -9.39 -1.33 10.31
C GLY A 57 -9.66 -1.74 8.85
N LEU A 58 -9.12 -1.02 7.87
CA LEU A 58 -9.31 -1.34 6.44
C LEU A 58 -8.61 -2.65 6.05
N ARG A 59 -7.44 -2.93 6.63
CA ARG A 59 -6.66 -4.16 6.40
C ARG A 59 -7.51 -5.40 6.67
N GLN A 60 -8.11 -5.48 7.86
CA GLN A 60 -8.91 -6.65 8.27
C GLN A 60 -10.05 -6.91 7.29
N LYS A 61 -10.74 -5.85 6.84
CA LYS A 61 -11.80 -5.95 5.83
C LYS A 61 -11.27 -6.55 4.52
N LEU A 62 -10.13 -6.07 4.01
CA LEU A 62 -9.55 -6.55 2.75
C LEU A 62 -9.07 -8.00 2.83
N GLU A 63 -8.46 -8.40 3.95
CA GLU A 63 -8.07 -9.80 4.20
C GLU A 63 -9.29 -10.73 4.18
N THR A 64 -10.40 -10.36 4.83
CA THR A 64 -11.63 -11.17 4.79
C THR A 64 -12.24 -11.30 3.39
N GLN A 65 -11.87 -10.40 2.48
CA GLN A 65 -12.25 -10.43 1.07
C GLN A 65 -11.19 -11.13 0.20
N GLY A 66 -10.22 -11.82 0.78
CA GLY A 66 -9.24 -12.64 0.07
C GLY A 66 -8.00 -11.91 -0.43
N LEU A 67 -7.82 -10.62 -0.12
CA LEU A 67 -6.64 -9.86 -0.48
C LEU A 67 -5.55 -10.08 0.58
N ASN A 68 -4.83 -11.20 0.47
CA ASN A 68 -3.85 -11.63 1.47
C ASN A 68 -2.43 -11.12 1.19
N ASP A 69 -2.10 -10.79 -0.07
CA ASP A 69 -0.77 -10.33 -0.48
C ASP A 69 -0.67 -8.79 -0.51
N VAL A 70 -1.07 -8.16 0.59
CA VAL A 70 -0.96 -6.70 0.77
C VAL A 70 -0.11 -6.38 1.98
N VAL A 71 0.96 -5.63 1.77
CA VAL A 71 1.86 -5.15 2.83
C VAL A 71 1.42 -3.75 3.24
N TYR A 72 1.26 -3.54 4.55
CA TYR A 72 0.91 -2.25 5.12
C TYR A 72 2.07 -1.69 5.94
N MET A 73 2.45 -0.46 5.64
CA MET A 73 3.55 0.24 6.29
C MET A 73 3.09 1.58 6.81
N VAL A 74 3.46 1.91 8.04
CA VAL A 74 3.24 3.21 8.67
C VAL A 74 4.58 3.87 8.89
N ILE A 75 4.77 5.10 8.40
CA ILE A 75 6.00 5.86 8.60
C ILE A 75 5.72 7.04 9.53
N ASN A 76 6.16 6.91 10.77
CA ASN A 76 5.99 7.97 11.75
C ASN A 76 6.92 9.15 11.45
N HIS A 77 6.41 10.38 11.60
CA HIS A 77 7.15 11.59 11.28
C HIS A 77 8.33 11.85 12.24
N GLN A 78 9.35 12.59 11.80
CA GLN A 78 10.57 12.87 12.59
C GLN A 78 10.38 13.92 13.69
N GLY A 79 9.27 14.65 13.69
CA GLY A 79 8.98 15.70 14.68
C GLY A 79 8.79 15.17 16.10
N GLU A 80 9.16 15.97 17.10
CA GLU A 80 9.19 15.59 18.52
C GLU A 80 7.89 14.94 19.03
N GLN A 81 6.73 15.51 18.67
CA GLN A 81 5.44 14.94 19.09
C GLN A 81 5.21 13.55 18.50
N ALA A 82 5.54 13.34 17.23
CA ALA A 82 5.41 12.04 16.58
C ALA A 82 6.36 11.03 17.23
N GLN A 83 7.59 11.43 17.56
CA GLN A 83 8.56 10.59 18.29
C GLN A 83 8.01 10.16 19.64
N ARG A 84 7.46 11.10 20.43
CA ARG A 84 6.87 10.81 21.75
C ARG A 84 5.67 9.87 21.68
N LEU A 85 4.84 9.98 20.65
CA LEU A 85 3.63 9.17 20.49
C LEU A 85 3.89 7.81 19.81
N HIS A 86 5.09 7.56 19.29
CA HIS A 86 5.42 6.33 18.60
C HIS A 86 5.10 5.05 19.40
N PRO A 87 5.44 4.93 20.71
CA PRO A 87 5.12 3.72 21.47
C PRO A 87 3.61 3.48 21.62
N LEU A 88 2.83 4.56 21.74
CA LEU A 88 1.36 4.47 21.81
C LEU A 88 0.76 4.04 20.48
N LEU A 89 1.34 4.48 19.36
CA LEU A 89 0.94 4.05 18.04
C LEU A 89 1.25 2.56 17.83
N ALA A 90 2.44 2.10 18.24
CA ALA A 90 2.84 0.70 18.14
C ALA A 90 1.88 -0.24 18.88
N GLN A 91 1.36 0.17 20.04
CA GLN A 91 0.37 -0.62 20.81
C GLN A 91 -1.00 -0.72 20.14
N ARG A 92 -1.33 0.18 19.20
CA ARG A 92 -2.62 0.22 18.52
C ARG A 92 -2.64 -0.49 17.17
N LEU A 93 -1.46 -0.72 16.59
CA LEU A 93 -1.33 -1.39 15.30
C LEU A 93 -1.24 -2.90 15.51
N SER A 94 -1.85 -3.66 14.61
CA SER A 94 -1.60 -5.10 14.57
C SER A 94 -0.16 -5.40 14.15
N ASP A 95 0.34 -6.57 14.56
CA ASP A 95 1.65 -7.12 14.21
C ASP A 95 1.88 -7.30 12.70
N LYS A 96 0.80 -7.29 11.92
CA LYS A 96 0.81 -7.34 10.46
C LYS A 96 1.10 -5.99 9.78
N ILE A 97 1.20 -4.90 10.55
CA ILE A 97 1.54 -3.57 10.03
C ILE A 97 2.95 -3.21 10.47
N SER A 98 3.83 -2.97 9.49
CA SER A 98 5.18 -2.52 9.78
C SER A 98 5.15 -1.04 10.18
N LEU A 99 5.51 -0.74 11.43
CA LEU A 99 5.63 0.64 11.92
C LEU A 99 7.09 1.07 11.93
N TYR A 100 7.40 2.09 11.13
CA TYR A 100 8.71 2.71 11.03
C TYR A 100 8.76 4.04 11.77
N LYS A 101 9.90 4.35 12.38
CA LYS A 101 10.18 5.64 13.02
C LYS A 101 11.32 6.33 12.29
N GLN A 102 11.04 7.48 11.68
CA GLN A 102 12.10 8.30 11.13
C GLN A 102 12.99 8.85 12.26
N GLY A 103 14.31 8.82 12.07
CA GLY A 103 15.25 9.53 12.94
C GLY A 103 15.09 11.05 12.83
N GLU A 104 15.58 11.80 13.81
CA GLU A 104 15.45 13.27 13.81
C GLU A 104 16.35 13.95 12.76
N GLN A 105 17.45 13.31 12.38
CA GLN A 105 18.45 13.86 11.46
C GLN A 105 18.46 13.19 10.07
N GLN A 106 17.60 12.21 9.83
CA GLN A 106 17.49 11.61 8.50
C GLN A 106 16.71 12.53 7.55
N PRO A 107 16.85 12.35 6.22
CA PRO A 107 15.96 12.99 5.26
C PRO A 107 14.50 12.63 5.53
N ASP A 108 13.61 13.63 5.38
CA ASP A 108 12.17 13.42 5.54
C ASP A 108 11.64 12.56 4.38
N VAL A 109 11.21 11.35 4.73
CA VAL A 109 10.66 10.37 3.80
C VAL A 109 9.35 10.86 3.21
N TRP A 110 8.51 11.58 3.96
CA TRP A 110 7.26 12.11 3.43
C TRP A 110 7.52 13.15 2.35
N GLN A 111 8.51 14.02 2.53
CA GLN A 111 8.95 14.93 1.47
C GLN A 111 9.52 14.18 0.26
N THR A 112 10.35 13.16 0.51
CA THR A 112 10.95 12.33 -0.55
C THR A 112 9.88 11.66 -1.41
N LEU A 113 8.84 11.12 -0.79
CA LEU A 113 7.70 10.49 -1.46
C LEU A 113 6.68 11.50 -2.01
N ASN A 114 6.97 12.80 -1.90
CA ASN A 114 6.05 13.90 -2.21
C ASN A 114 4.69 13.79 -1.47
N GLY A 115 4.67 13.07 -0.34
CA GLY A 115 3.49 12.79 0.46
C GLY A 115 3.27 13.81 1.58
N LYS A 116 2.03 13.89 2.03
CA LYS A 116 1.61 14.71 3.17
C LYS A 116 1.03 13.84 4.27
N LYS A 117 0.79 14.47 5.43
CA LYS A 117 0.05 13.83 6.51
C LYS A 117 -1.31 13.34 5.98
N ASP A 118 -1.67 12.13 6.37
CA ASP A 118 -2.91 11.44 6.01
C ASP A 118 -2.98 11.02 4.52
N ASP A 119 -1.88 11.11 3.76
CA ASP A 119 -1.85 10.55 2.40
C ASP A 119 -1.69 9.03 2.42
N PHE A 120 -2.20 8.39 1.35
CA PHE A 120 -1.98 6.97 1.05
C PHE A 120 -1.19 6.87 -0.23
N ILE A 121 -0.10 6.11 -0.18
CA ILE A 121 0.73 5.84 -1.34
C ILE A 121 0.69 4.34 -1.60
N ILE A 122 0.23 3.96 -2.79
CA ILE A 122 -0.08 2.58 -3.14
C ILE A 122 0.80 2.17 -4.31
N TYR A 123 1.50 1.06 -4.14
CA TYR A 123 2.36 0.46 -5.15
C TYR A 123 1.83 -0.90 -5.58
N ASP A 124 1.96 -1.21 -6.87
CA ASP A 124 1.67 -2.54 -7.40
C ASP A 124 2.70 -3.58 -6.95
N ARG A 125 2.48 -4.85 -7.36
CA ARG A 125 3.37 -5.99 -7.08
C ARG A 125 4.78 -5.86 -7.64
N CYS A 126 5.00 -4.92 -8.55
CA CYS A 126 6.30 -4.60 -9.13
C CYS A 126 6.94 -3.36 -8.50
N GLY A 127 6.35 -2.82 -7.43
CA GLY A 127 6.85 -1.65 -6.74
C GLY A 127 6.64 -0.34 -7.51
N ARG A 128 5.68 -0.28 -8.44
CA ARG A 128 5.37 0.95 -9.20
C ARG A 128 4.18 1.67 -8.59
N LEU A 129 4.26 2.99 -8.51
CA LEU A 129 3.21 3.83 -7.92
C LEU A 129 1.92 3.74 -8.75
N THR A 130 0.85 3.19 -8.18
CA THR A 130 -0.46 3.17 -8.86
C THR A 130 -1.30 4.37 -8.47
N ASP A 131 -1.31 4.70 -7.18
CA ASP A 131 -2.15 5.75 -6.63
C ASP A 131 -1.47 6.47 -5.48
N HIS A 132 -1.66 7.79 -5.46
CA HIS A 132 -1.31 8.66 -4.35
C HIS A 132 -2.58 9.44 -3.99
N ILE A 133 -3.19 9.07 -2.87
CA ILE A 133 -4.48 9.60 -2.42
C ILE A 133 -4.21 10.58 -1.29
N SER A 134 -4.40 11.86 -1.58
CA SER A 134 -4.32 12.93 -0.58
C SER A 134 -5.70 13.37 -0.09
N LEU A 135 -5.69 14.29 0.87
CA LEU A 135 -6.90 15.01 1.27
C LEU A 135 -7.60 15.66 0.05
N PRO A 136 -8.94 15.70 0.05
CA PRO A 136 -9.83 15.22 1.11
C PRO A 136 -10.16 13.72 1.00
N TYR A 137 -9.81 13.05 -0.10
CA TYR A 137 -10.22 11.66 -0.38
C TYR A 137 -9.60 10.64 0.57
N SER A 138 -8.49 10.97 1.20
CA SER A 138 -7.84 10.10 2.18
C SER A 138 -8.61 9.97 3.51
N VAL A 139 -9.56 10.86 3.78
CA VAL A 139 -10.36 10.86 5.03
C VAL A 139 -11.87 10.72 4.81
N ILE A 140 -12.36 10.86 3.58
CA ILE A 140 -13.79 10.73 3.25
C ILE A 140 -14.15 9.25 3.06
N GLY A 141 -14.30 8.54 4.18
CA GLY A 141 -14.60 7.12 4.18
C GLY A 141 -13.47 6.28 3.55
N HIS A 142 -13.29 5.05 4.00
CA HIS A 142 -12.21 4.22 3.43
C HIS A 142 -12.45 3.79 1.97
N GLY A 143 -13.53 4.22 1.32
CA GLY A 143 -13.95 3.74 0.00
C GLY A 143 -12.96 4.05 -1.12
N HIS A 144 -12.36 5.25 -1.14
CA HIS A 144 -11.34 5.60 -2.13
C HIS A 144 -10.07 4.76 -1.96
N ILE A 145 -9.62 4.59 -0.71
CA ILE A 145 -8.45 3.78 -0.38
C ILE A 145 -8.71 2.30 -0.71
N GLU A 146 -9.85 1.77 -0.29
CA GLU A 146 -10.25 0.38 -0.58
C GLU A 146 -10.29 0.11 -2.08
N SER A 147 -10.88 1.02 -2.86
CA SER A 147 -10.99 0.88 -4.31
C SER A 147 -9.62 0.90 -4.97
N ALA A 148 -8.75 1.84 -4.59
CA ALA A 148 -7.41 1.93 -5.15
C ALA A 148 -6.54 0.71 -4.81
N ILE A 149 -6.62 0.18 -3.59
CA ILE A 149 -5.93 -1.06 -3.21
C ILE A 149 -6.45 -2.24 -4.03
N LYS A 150 -7.79 -2.39 -4.16
CA LYS A 150 -8.39 -3.45 -4.99
C LYS A 150 -7.96 -3.36 -6.44
N GLU A 151 -7.90 -2.14 -6.97
CA GLU A 151 -7.50 -1.92 -8.36
C GLU A 151 -6.01 -2.24 -8.57
N ALA A 152 -5.13 -1.85 -7.64
CA ALA A 152 -3.71 -2.23 -7.66
C ALA A 152 -3.50 -3.74 -7.49
N TYR A 153 -4.41 -4.42 -6.78
CA TYR A 153 -4.33 -5.86 -6.51
C TYR A 153 -4.86 -6.72 -7.66
N CYS A 154 -6.02 -6.37 -8.23
CA CYS A 154 -6.71 -7.15 -9.27
C CYS A 154 -6.25 -6.78 -10.69
N ASN A 155 -5.82 -5.54 -10.93
CA ASN A 155 -5.61 -5.03 -12.29
C ASN A 155 -4.13 -4.69 -12.56
N ARG A 156 -3.71 -4.90 -13.81
CA ARG A 156 -2.40 -4.50 -14.33
C ARG A 156 -2.37 -3.02 -14.71
N LYS A 157 -2.66 -2.11 -13.76
CA LYS A 157 -2.68 -0.65 -14.00
C LYS A 157 -1.41 -0.14 -14.69
N CYS A 158 -0.27 -0.67 -14.27
CA CYS A 158 1.04 -0.25 -14.77
C CYS A 158 1.64 -1.22 -15.81
N GLY A 159 0.79 -2.04 -16.44
CA GLY A 159 1.21 -3.02 -17.42
C GLY A 159 1.85 -4.27 -16.77
N ALA A 160 2.55 -5.04 -17.60
CA ALA A 160 3.09 -6.34 -17.21
C ALA A 160 3.98 -6.26 -15.96
N CYS A 161 3.86 -7.26 -15.09
CA CYS A 161 4.66 -7.42 -13.89
C CYS A 161 5.23 -8.85 -13.82
N SER A 162 6.54 -8.99 -13.61
CA SER A 162 7.24 -10.27 -13.55
C SER A 162 6.92 -11.08 -12.29
N HIS A 163 6.48 -10.42 -11.23
CA HIS A 163 6.12 -11.03 -9.95
C HIS A 163 4.67 -11.50 -9.90
N GLU A 164 3.87 -11.19 -10.90
CA GLU A 164 2.61 -11.87 -11.09
C GLU A 164 2.94 -13.26 -11.58
N VAL A 165 2.85 -14.24 -10.67
CA VAL A 165 2.82 -15.64 -11.06
C VAL A 165 1.78 -15.72 -12.17
N LYS A 166 2.16 -16.27 -13.33
CA LYS A 166 1.17 -16.73 -14.30
C LYS A 166 0.29 -17.69 -13.52
N GLU A 167 -0.85 -17.24 -13.00
CA GLU A 167 -1.88 -18.16 -12.60
C GLU A 167 -2.12 -19.00 -13.84
N MET A 168 -1.68 -20.26 -13.76
CA MET A 168 -1.83 -21.20 -14.84
C MET A 168 -3.32 -21.29 -15.13
N LYS A 169 -3.65 -20.88 -16.36
CA LYS A 169 -4.82 -21.24 -17.16
C LYS A 169 -5.65 -22.41 -16.60
#